data_AF-A0A7S0F0Q4-F1
#
_entry.id   AF-A0A7S0F0Q4-F1
#
_cell.length_a   1.000
_cell.length_b   1.000
_cell.length_c   1.000
_cell.angle_alpha   90.00
_cell.angle_beta   90.00
_cell.angle_gamma   90.00
#
_symmetry.space_group_name_H-M   'P 1'
#
loop_
_entity.id
_entity.type
_entity.pdbx_description
1 polymer ?
#
loop_
_entity_poly.entity_id
_entity_poly.type
_entity_poly.pdbx_seq_one_letter_code
_entity_poly.pdbx_strand_id
1 'polypeptide(L)'
;RFHRRSIFSPHPQQVTLVSHLAVRGLPALTQQLSSWSSFASVCLVVAKEEEKAVIDKWWRSSASALQLVDLHLLLPSASSHPHSECPANILRNIAIGAARSTVVLLLDVDVLPFTDRMVAIDRAAQRLLSDGSDERQVFVLPAFEFAAQAATMKPLDLRQDFVPSSTPADQHVGAHTREKLRLLSLLDRGLVRQHRVLHSPRAHGACDYERWIAATRPYAVHYAAGFEPFLLCRQDIPRFDW
;
A
#
# COMPACT_ATOMS: atom_id res chain seq x y z
N ARG A 1 -6.01 -16.45 -20.60
CA ARG A 1 -5.67 -16.14 -19.19
C ARG A 1 -4.18 -15.80 -19.12
N PHE A 2 -3.81 -14.57 -19.49
CA PHE A 2 -2.41 -14.14 -19.45
C PHE A 2 -2.07 -13.73 -18.01
N HIS A 3 -1.41 -14.63 -17.29
CA HIS A 3 -0.84 -14.34 -15.98
C HIS A 3 0.66 -14.58 -16.07
N ARG A 4 1.46 -13.68 -15.48
CA ARG A 4 2.88 -13.93 -15.26
C ARG A 4 3.03 -14.22 -13.77
N ARG A 5 3.63 -15.36 -13.43
CA ARG A 5 3.79 -15.79 -12.05
C ARG A 5 5.23 -15.59 -11.64
N SER A 6 5.44 -15.19 -10.40
CA SER A 6 6.76 -15.06 -9.82
C SER A 6 7.45 -16.43 -9.70
N ILE A 7 8.78 -16.45 -9.75
CA ILE A 7 9.57 -17.68 -9.60
C ILE A 7 9.39 -18.27 -8.20
N PHE A 8 9.35 -17.42 -7.17
CA PHE A 8 9.15 -17.87 -5.80
C PHE A 8 7.67 -17.95 -5.41
N SER A 9 7.41 -18.57 -4.27
CA SER A 9 6.08 -18.63 -3.66
C SER A 9 6.10 -18.04 -2.25
N PRO A 10 5.10 -17.24 -1.86
CA PRO A 10 5.01 -16.74 -0.50
C PRO A 10 4.74 -17.87 0.46
N HIS A 11 5.25 -17.73 1.68
CA HIS A 11 4.72 -18.49 2.81
C HIS A 11 3.28 -18.04 3.07
N PRO A 12 2.33 -18.93 3.45
CA PRO A 12 0.93 -18.57 3.62
C PRO A 12 0.68 -17.41 4.60
N GLN A 13 1.54 -17.25 5.61
CA GLN A 13 1.44 -16.20 6.63
C GLN A 13 2.22 -14.92 6.28
N GLN A 14 2.96 -14.88 5.16
CA GLN A 14 3.60 -13.65 4.70
C GLN A 14 2.56 -12.63 4.25
N VAL A 15 2.90 -11.34 4.35
CA VAL A 15 2.05 -10.28 3.80
C VAL A 15 2.34 -10.15 2.30
N THR A 16 1.30 -10.25 1.48
CA THR A 16 1.36 -9.96 0.04
C THR A 16 0.86 -8.54 -0.22
N LEU A 17 1.66 -7.72 -0.89
CA LEU A 17 1.19 -6.43 -1.41
C LEU A 17 0.17 -6.69 -2.51
N VAL A 18 -0.97 -6.02 -2.44
CA VAL A 18 -1.99 -6.06 -3.47
C VAL A 18 -2.13 -4.66 -4.05
N SER A 19 -1.95 -4.57 -5.37
CA SER A 19 -2.09 -3.32 -6.10
C SER A 19 -2.75 -3.55 -7.45
N HIS A 20 -3.16 -2.47 -8.10
CA HIS A 20 -3.74 -2.49 -9.42
C HIS A 20 -3.42 -1.20 -10.17
N LEU A 21 -3.37 -1.29 -11.50
CA LEU A 21 -2.92 -0.18 -12.34
C LEU A 21 -3.32 -0.39 -13.81
N ALA A 22 -3.26 0.70 -14.59
CA ALA A 22 -3.12 0.62 -16.05
C ALA A 22 -1.63 0.47 -16.42
N VAL A 23 -1.32 0.10 -17.67
CA VAL A 23 0.06 -0.11 -18.14
C VAL A 23 0.97 1.11 -17.95
N ARG A 24 0.42 2.33 -18.04
CA ARG A 24 1.14 3.59 -17.73
C ARG A 24 1.70 3.66 -16.31
N GLY A 25 1.18 2.86 -15.38
CA GLY A 25 1.62 2.82 -13.97
C GLY A 25 2.82 1.90 -13.71
N LEU A 26 3.36 1.19 -14.71
CA LEU A 26 4.53 0.31 -14.54
C LEU A 26 5.76 1.01 -13.92
N PRO A 27 6.07 2.29 -14.23
CA PRO A 27 7.13 3.01 -13.53
C PRO A 27 6.86 3.17 -12.03
N ALA A 28 5.63 3.52 -11.64
CA ALA A 28 5.24 3.63 -10.23
C ALA A 28 5.33 2.26 -9.53
N LEU A 29 4.88 1.19 -10.18
CA LEU A 29 5.02 -0.17 -9.66
C LEU A 29 6.50 -0.53 -9.45
N THR A 30 7.39 -0.14 -10.37
CA THR A 30 8.84 -0.37 -10.21
C THR A 30 9.37 0.32 -8.96
N GLN A 31 8.95 1.56 -8.73
CA GLN A 31 9.30 2.31 -7.52
C GLN A 31 8.73 1.66 -6.26
N GLN A 32 7.46 1.24 -6.29
CA GLN A 32 6.81 0.54 -5.16
C GLN A 32 7.56 -0.74 -4.80
N LEU A 33 7.89 -1.57 -5.80
CA LEU A 33 8.65 -2.82 -5.62
C LEU A 33 10.10 -2.58 -5.16
N SER A 34 10.68 -1.40 -5.37
CA SER A 34 12.00 -1.06 -4.82
C SER A 34 11.97 -0.84 -3.30
N SER A 35 10.79 -0.53 -2.75
CA SER A 35 10.55 -0.33 -1.31
C SER A 35 9.85 -1.52 -0.65
N TRP A 36 9.43 -2.51 -1.43
CA TRP A 36 8.69 -3.68 -0.96
C TRP A 36 9.50 -4.96 -1.16
N SER A 37 9.89 -5.58 -0.04
CA SER A 37 10.76 -6.76 -0.03
C SER A 37 10.00 -8.10 0.10
N SER A 38 8.70 -8.11 -0.15
CA SER A 38 7.84 -9.31 -0.05
C SER A 38 7.10 -9.56 -1.37
N PHE A 39 6.22 -10.55 -1.41
CA PHE A 39 5.42 -10.87 -2.58
C PHE A 39 4.40 -9.79 -2.90
N ALA A 40 4.09 -9.65 -4.19
CA ALA A 40 3.00 -8.79 -4.64
C ALA A 40 2.07 -9.54 -5.61
N SER A 41 0.77 -9.31 -5.48
CA SER A 41 -0.25 -9.72 -6.43
C SER A 41 -0.80 -8.45 -7.08
N VAL A 42 -0.59 -8.30 -8.38
CA VAL A 42 -0.85 -7.04 -9.08
C VAL A 42 -1.71 -7.28 -10.30
N CYS A 43 -2.84 -6.58 -10.41
CA CYS A 43 -3.71 -6.67 -11.58
C CYS A 43 -3.54 -5.45 -12.50
N LEU A 44 -3.29 -5.71 -13.78
CA LEU A 44 -3.16 -4.69 -14.81
C LEU A 44 -4.34 -4.74 -15.76
N VAL A 45 -4.97 -3.59 -16.00
CA VAL A 45 -5.83 -3.43 -17.16
C VAL A 45 -4.98 -3.19 -18.41
N VAL A 46 -5.27 -3.95 -19.46
CA VAL A 46 -4.63 -3.85 -20.78
C VAL A 46 -5.69 -3.35 -21.74
N ALA A 47 -5.58 -2.07 -22.12
CA ALA A 47 -6.55 -1.42 -22.99
C ALA A 47 -6.27 -1.70 -24.47
N LYS A 48 -5.00 -1.92 -24.84
CA LYS A 48 -4.59 -2.17 -26.23
C LYS A 48 -3.65 -3.37 -26.34
N GLU A 49 -3.74 -4.08 -27.45
CA GLU A 49 -2.87 -5.23 -27.73
C GLU A 49 -1.38 -4.85 -27.74
N GLU A 50 -1.03 -3.65 -28.25
CA GLU A 50 0.35 -3.17 -28.29
C GLU A 50 0.99 -3.03 -26.89
N GLU A 51 0.17 -2.80 -25.85
CA GLU A 51 0.66 -2.65 -24.48
C GLU A 51 1.25 -3.95 -23.92
N LYS A 52 0.90 -5.12 -24.50
CA LYS A 52 1.49 -6.41 -24.12
C LYS A 52 3.00 -6.42 -24.32
N ALA A 53 3.50 -5.81 -25.40
CA ALA A 53 4.94 -5.71 -25.66
C ALA A 53 5.65 -4.86 -24.59
N VAL A 54 4.99 -3.81 -24.08
CA VAL A 54 5.50 -2.97 -23.00
C VAL A 54 5.59 -3.75 -21.69
N ILE A 55 4.54 -4.50 -21.35
CA ILE A 55 4.50 -5.37 -20.17
C ILE A 55 5.60 -6.43 -20.24
N ASP A 56 5.76 -7.07 -21.40
CA ASP A 56 6.77 -8.11 -21.63
C ASP A 56 8.20 -7.58 -21.47
N LYS A 57 8.46 -6.39 -22.02
CA LYS A 57 9.74 -5.71 -21.85
C LYS A 57 10.01 -5.39 -20.39
N TRP A 58 9.04 -4.78 -19.70
CA TRP A 58 9.16 -4.43 -18.28
C TRP A 58 9.44 -5.66 -17.41
N TRP A 59 8.64 -6.72 -17.59
CA TRP A 59 8.77 -7.98 -16.84
C TRP A 59 10.16 -8.59 -16.96
N ARG A 60 10.72 -8.64 -18.17
CA ARG A 60 12.07 -9.18 -18.40
C ARG A 60 13.18 -8.31 -17.83
N SER A 61 12.94 -7.00 -17.69
CA SER A 61 13.91 -6.05 -17.15
C SER A 61 13.85 -5.87 -15.62
N SER A 62 12.82 -6.40 -14.95
CA SER A 62 12.60 -6.20 -13.52
C SER A 62 12.85 -7.49 -12.74
N ALA A 63 14.01 -7.55 -12.06
CA ALA A 63 14.38 -8.69 -11.23
C ALA A 63 13.36 -8.94 -10.11
N SER A 64 12.90 -7.90 -9.42
CA SER A 64 11.87 -8.01 -8.39
C SER A 64 10.54 -8.51 -8.94
N ALA A 65 10.16 -8.09 -10.16
CA ALA A 65 8.94 -8.60 -10.80
C ALA A 65 9.02 -10.10 -11.04
N LEU A 66 10.14 -10.56 -11.64
CA LEU A 66 10.37 -11.99 -11.89
C LEU A 66 10.36 -12.83 -10.61
N GLN A 67 10.94 -12.31 -9.54
CA GLN A 67 11.12 -13.08 -8.31
C GLN A 67 9.89 -13.08 -7.40
N LEU A 68 9.17 -11.96 -7.30
CA LEU A 68 8.21 -11.71 -6.21
C LEU A 68 6.81 -11.26 -6.67
N VAL A 69 6.58 -11.00 -7.96
CA VAL A 69 5.29 -10.45 -8.43
C VAL A 69 4.48 -11.45 -9.23
N ASP A 70 3.25 -11.69 -8.80
CA ASP A 70 2.22 -12.31 -9.61
C ASP A 70 1.43 -11.23 -10.36
N LEU A 71 1.55 -11.22 -11.69
CA LEU A 71 0.95 -10.24 -12.58
C LEU A 71 -0.28 -10.82 -13.28
N HIS A 72 -1.44 -10.19 -13.10
CA HIS A 72 -2.72 -10.61 -13.66
C HIS A 72 -3.21 -9.60 -14.69
N LEU A 73 -3.44 -10.02 -15.94
CA LEU A 73 -3.90 -9.11 -16.98
C LEU A 73 -5.42 -9.20 -17.17
N LEU A 74 -6.11 -8.06 -17.01
CA LEU A 74 -7.51 -7.88 -17.39
C LEU A 74 -7.57 -7.22 -18.77
N LEU A 75 -8.20 -7.90 -19.72
CA LEU A 75 -8.50 -7.38 -21.05
C LEU A 75 -10.00 -7.05 -21.07
N PRO A 76 -10.40 -5.76 -21.08
CA PRO A 76 -11.80 -5.39 -21.20
C PRO A 76 -12.40 -5.97 -22.50
N SER A 77 -13.64 -6.44 -22.43
CA SER A 77 -14.35 -6.90 -23.64
C SER A 77 -14.62 -5.71 -24.56
N ALA A 78 -14.66 -5.92 -25.88
CA ALA A 78 -15.03 -4.89 -26.86
C ALA A 78 -16.45 -4.31 -26.65
N SER A 79 -17.31 -5.01 -25.91
CA SER A 79 -18.66 -4.59 -25.53
C SER A 79 -18.74 -3.80 -24.21
N SER A 80 -17.60 -3.58 -23.53
CA SER A 80 -17.53 -2.74 -22.33
C SER A 80 -17.70 -1.28 -22.76
N HIS A 81 -18.52 -0.50 -22.06
CA HIS A 81 -18.73 0.90 -22.43
C HIS A 81 -17.39 1.65 -22.40
N PRO A 82 -17.07 2.46 -23.44
CA PRO A 82 -15.78 3.14 -23.57
C PRO A 82 -15.48 4.18 -22.46
N HIS A 83 -16.45 4.44 -21.58
CA HIS A 83 -16.34 5.35 -20.44
C HIS A 83 -16.08 4.64 -19.10
N SER A 84 -15.96 3.31 -19.06
CA SER A 84 -15.51 2.61 -17.87
C SER A 84 -14.00 2.80 -17.71
N GLU A 85 -13.63 3.97 -17.20
CA GLU A 85 -12.35 4.24 -16.57
C GLU A 85 -11.95 3.02 -15.73
N CYS A 86 -10.71 2.54 -15.90
CA CYS A 86 -10.06 1.46 -15.15
C CYS A 86 -10.86 0.98 -13.92
N PRO A 87 -11.59 -0.16 -13.99
CA PRO A 87 -12.51 -0.55 -12.92
C PRO A 87 -11.72 -1.01 -11.69
N ALA A 88 -11.34 -0.04 -10.87
CA ALA A 88 -10.37 -0.19 -9.79
C ALA A 88 -10.76 -1.33 -8.84
N ASN A 89 -12.05 -1.41 -8.50
CA ASN A 89 -12.59 -2.45 -7.63
C ASN A 89 -12.49 -3.85 -8.25
N ILE A 90 -12.75 -4.01 -9.56
CA ILE A 90 -12.61 -5.28 -10.27
C ILE A 90 -11.16 -5.75 -10.26
N LEU A 91 -10.24 -4.86 -10.63
CA LEU A 91 -8.80 -5.17 -10.64
C LEU A 91 -8.30 -5.53 -9.23
N ARG A 92 -8.73 -4.76 -8.22
CA ARG A 92 -8.43 -5.02 -6.81
C ARG A 92 -8.95 -6.39 -6.40
N ASN A 93 -10.19 -6.74 -6.71
CA ASN A 93 -10.78 -8.04 -6.42
C ASN A 93 -10.02 -9.21 -7.08
N ILE A 94 -9.59 -9.04 -8.33
CA ILE A 94 -8.75 -10.03 -9.05
C ILE A 94 -7.42 -10.21 -8.31
N ALA A 95 -6.74 -9.12 -7.98
CA ALA A 95 -5.46 -9.15 -7.31
C ALA A 95 -5.54 -9.76 -5.90
N ILE A 96 -6.58 -9.42 -5.13
CA ILE A 96 -6.86 -10.05 -3.82
C ILE A 96 -7.12 -11.54 -4.01
N GLY A 97 -8.04 -11.92 -4.90
CA GLY A 97 -8.42 -13.32 -5.10
C GLY A 97 -7.28 -14.20 -5.60
N ALA A 98 -6.29 -13.61 -6.29
CA ALA A 98 -5.13 -14.31 -6.80
C ALA A 98 -3.91 -14.27 -5.86
N ALA A 99 -3.95 -13.48 -4.77
CA ALA A 99 -2.91 -13.51 -3.74
C ALA A 99 -2.78 -14.92 -3.15
N ARG A 100 -1.53 -15.35 -2.94
CA ARG A 100 -1.21 -16.70 -2.46
C ARG A 100 -0.99 -16.79 -0.94
N SER A 101 -1.00 -15.66 -0.25
CA SER A 101 -0.92 -15.59 1.20
C SER A 101 -2.27 -15.17 1.81
N THR A 102 -2.47 -15.55 3.07
CA THR A 102 -3.69 -15.26 3.82
C THR A 102 -3.84 -13.79 4.17
N VAL A 103 -2.73 -13.07 4.38
CA VAL A 103 -2.74 -11.63 4.72
C VAL A 103 -2.27 -10.81 3.52
N VAL A 104 -3.03 -9.77 3.21
CA VAL A 104 -2.77 -8.84 2.11
C VAL A 104 -2.69 -7.40 2.61
N LEU A 105 -1.79 -6.63 1.99
CA LEU A 105 -1.66 -5.18 2.18
C LEU A 105 -2.16 -4.49 0.90
N LEU A 106 -3.32 -3.85 0.96
CA LEU A 106 -3.95 -3.15 -0.17
C LEU A 106 -3.42 -1.72 -0.26
N LEU A 107 -2.67 -1.41 -1.32
CA LEU A 107 -2.17 -0.06 -1.60
C LEU A 107 -2.37 0.32 -3.07
N ASP A 108 -2.59 1.62 -3.29
CA ASP A 108 -2.46 2.20 -4.63
C ASP A 108 -1.00 2.09 -5.11
N VAL A 109 -0.80 2.04 -6.42
CA VAL A 109 0.51 1.76 -7.03
C VAL A 109 1.55 2.86 -6.78
N ASP A 110 1.09 4.09 -6.54
CA ASP A 110 1.91 5.27 -6.27
C ASP A 110 2.17 5.50 -4.77
N VAL A 111 1.69 4.60 -3.91
CA VAL A 111 1.90 4.67 -2.46
C VAL A 111 2.99 3.69 -2.04
N LEU A 112 4.00 4.24 -1.35
CA LEU A 112 5.12 3.47 -0.85
C LEU A 112 4.89 3.10 0.63
N PRO A 113 5.11 1.84 1.03
CA PRO A 113 5.10 1.46 2.44
C PRO A 113 6.21 2.23 3.20
N PHE A 114 5.82 3.06 4.16
CA PHE A 114 6.73 3.88 4.97
C PHE A 114 7.33 3.09 6.14
N THR A 115 7.94 1.95 5.86
CA THR A 115 8.65 1.18 6.89
C THR A 115 9.92 0.59 6.31
N ASP A 116 11.07 0.99 6.85
CA ASP A 116 12.36 0.37 6.57
C ASP A 116 12.42 -1.08 7.09
N ARG A 117 11.48 -1.47 7.97
CA ARG A 117 11.25 -2.85 8.40
C ARG A 117 9.75 -3.12 8.55
N MET A 118 9.29 -4.18 7.89
CA MET A 118 7.91 -4.69 7.91
C MET A 118 7.37 -5.04 9.31
N VAL A 119 8.12 -4.83 10.40
CA VAL A 119 7.82 -5.30 11.76
C VAL A 119 6.43 -4.88 12.26
N ALA A 120 6.03 -3.63 12.05
CA ALA A 120 4.70 -3.18 12.47
C ALA A 120 3.58 -3.87 11.68
N ILE A 121 3.80 -4.04 10.37
CA ILE A 121 2.88 -4.75 9.47
C ILE A 121 2.84 -6.24 9.80
N ASP A 122 3.99 -6.88 10.04
CA ASP A 122 4.10 -8.29 10.41
C ASP A 122 3.43 -8.57 11.75
N ARG A 123 3.60 -7.69 12.75
CA ARG A 123 2.92 -7.81 14.05
C ARG A 123 1.40 -7.67 13.90
N ALA A 124 0.94 -6.75 13.06
CA ALA A 124 -0.48 -6.58 12.77
C ALA A 124 -1.04 -7.78 11.97
N ALA A 125 -0.27 -8.31 11.02
CA ALA A 125 -0.61 -9.52 10.27
C ALA A 125 -0.71 -10.75 11.18
N GLN A 126 0.21 -10.91 12.12
CA GLN A 126 0.15 -11.96 13.14
C GLN A 126 -1.13 -11.86 13.97
N ARG A 127 -1.55 -10.65 14.36
CA ARG A 127 -2.83 -10.46 15.08
C ARG A 127 -4.03 -10.91 14.25
N LEU A 128 -4.08 -10.56 12.97
CA LEU A 128 -5.13 -11.01 12.04
C LEU A 128 -5.17 -12.54 11.84
N LEU A 129 -4.05 -13.22 12.10
CA LEU A 129 -3.92 -14.67 11.99
C LEU A 129 -4.17 -15.39 13.33
N SER A 130 -3.88 -14.75 14.45
CA SER A 130 -4.00 -15.33 15.80
C SER A 130 -5.37 -15.13 16.43
N ASP A 131 -6.11 -14.09 16.03
CA ASP A 131 -7.48 -13.89 16.51
C ASP A 131 -8.37 -15.02 15.98
N GLY A 132 -8.67 -15.98 16.87
CA GLY A 132 -9.72 -16.97 16.70
C GLY A 132 -11.11 -16.41 17.00
N SER A 133 -11.26 -15.08 17.07
CA SER A 133 -12.55 -14.43 17.19
C SER A 133 -13.26 -14.45 15.84
N ASP A 134 -14.58 -14.66 15.84
CA ASP A 134 -15.41 -14.52 14.64
C ASP A 134 -15.51 -13.06 14.14
N GLU A 135 -14.86 -12.11 14.84
CA GLU A 135 -14.82 -10.71 14.46
C GLU A 135 -13.86 -10.48 13.29
N ARG A 136 -14.41 -10.22 12.10
CA ARG A 136 -13.63 -9.80 10.94
C ARG A 136 -13.05 -8.42 11.16
N GLN A 137 -11.73 -8.35 11.35
CA GLN A 137 -10.99 -7.11 11.55
C GLN A 137 -10.11 -6.78 10.35
N VAL A 138 -9.90 -5.48 10.13
CA VAL A 138 -8.91 -4.93 9.19
C VAL A 138 -8.14 -3.81 9.89
N PHE A 139 -6.87 -3.67 9.55
CA PHE A 139 -6.09 -2.50 9.97
C PHE A 139 -6.11 -1.45 8.87
N VAL A 140 -6.54 -0.24 9.22
CA VAL A 140 -6.46 0.93 8.34
C VAL A 140 -5.07 1.57 8.51
N LEU A 141 -4.39 1.82 7.40
CA LEU A 141 -3.10 2.49 7.38
C LEU A 141 -3.28 3.98 7.03
N PRO A 142 -2.76 4.91 7.84
CA PRO A 142 -2.69 6.30 7.44
C PRO A 142 -1.64 6.47 6.35
N ALA A 143 -1.88 7.42 5.46
CA ALA A 143 -0.96 7.76 4.38
C ALA A 143 -0.54 9.22 4.44
N PHE A 144 0.66 9.48 3.93
CA PHE A 144 1.26 10.81 3.91
C PHE A 144 1.86 11.07 2.54
N GLU A 145 1.89 12.34 2.15
CA GLU A 145 2.54 12.82 0.94
C GLU A 145 3.56 13.91 1.30
N PHE A 146 4.59 14.05 0.48
CA PHE A 146 5.51 15.17 0.62
C PHE A 146 4.80 16.48 0.33
N ALA A 147 5.03 17.47 1.18
CA ALA A 147 4.58 18.83 0.93
C ALA A 147 5.42 19.46 -0.20
N ALA A 148 4.87 20.47 -0.88
CA ALA A 148 5.56 21.16 -1.98
C ALA A 148 6.94 21.71 -1.58
N GLN A 149 7.08 22.17 -0.33
CA GLN A 149 8.34 22.66 0.22
C GLN A 149 9.43 21.58 0.37
N ALA A 150 9.05 20.29 0.41
CA ALA A 150 9.99 19.18 0.43
C ALA A 150 10.45 18.75 -0.97
N ALA A 151 9.84 19.27 -2.05
CA ALA A 151 10.12 18.86 -3.42
C ALA A 151 11.55 19.16 -3.88
N THR A 152 12.24 20.10 -3.23
CA THR A 152 13.63 20.49 -3.52
C THR A 152 14.65 19.80 -2.60
N MET A 153 14.20 19.03 -1.60
CA MET A 153 15.08 18.37 -0.65
C MET A 153 15.67 17.09 -1.24
N LYS A 154 16.95 16.81 -0.97
CA LYS A 154 17.54 15.55 -1.44
C LYS A 154 16.96 14.38 -0.64
N PRO A 155 16.77 13.19 -1.25
CA PRO A 155 16.31 12.00 -0.53
C PRO A 155 17.16 11.66 0.71
N LEU A 156 18.43 12.06 0.72
CA LEU A 156 19.35 11.90 1.85
C LEU A 156 18.98 12.81 3.03
N ASP A 157 18.45 14.02 2.78
CA ASP A 157 18.03 14.99 3.82
C ASP A 157 16.72 14.57 4.50
N LEU A 158 15.90 13.79 3.79
CA LEU A 158 14.69 13.15 4.33
C LEU A 158 15.02 11.81 5.03
N ARG A 159 16.20 11.27 4.77
CA ARG A 159 16.75 10.01 5.33
C ARG A 159 17.76 10.20 6.45
N GLN A 160 18.19 11.43 6.76
CA GLN A 160 19.09 11.67 7.89
C GLN A 160 18.58 10.96 9.13
N ASP A 161 19.49 10.24 9.79
CA ASP A 161 19.19 9.41 10.94
C ASP A 161 18.45 10.25 11.98
N PHE A 162 17.17 9.95 12.16
CA PHE A 162 16.46 10.38 13.35
C PHE A 162 17.17 9.72 14.53
N VAL A 163 17.98 10.50 15.22
CA VAL A 163 18.50 10.21 16.56
C VAL A 163 17.47 10.80 17.50
N PRO A 164 16.68 9.98 18.22
CA PRO A 164 15.82 10.50 19.27
C PRO A 164 16.71 11.32 20.21
N SER A 165 16.37 12.59 20.44
CA SER A 165 17.00 13.34 21.53
C SER A 165 16.83 12.53 22.81
N SER A 166 17.87 12.47 23.64
CA SER A 166 17.82 11.87 24.97
C SER A 166 17.48 12.94 26.00
N THR A 167 16.36 13.63 25.82
CA THR A 167 15.85 14.60 26.78
C THR A 167 14.82 13.95 27.73
N PRO A 168 14.65 14.42 28.97
CA PRO A 168 13.70 13.81 29.92
C PRO A 168 12.23 13.83 29.45
N ALA A 169 11.87 14.66 28.47
CA ALA A 169 10.56 14.67 27.81
C ALA A 169 10.33 13.44 26.91
N ASP A 170 11.39 12.68 26.58
CA ASP A 170 11.36 11.46 25.77
C ASP A 170 10.86 10.23 26.56
N GLN A 171 10.36 10.39 27.79
CA GLN A 171 9.75 9.29 28.53
C GLN A 171 8.42 8.79 27.91
N HIS A 172 7.85 9.51 26.93
CA HIS A 172 6.74 9.02 26.09
C HIS A 172 7.19 8.24 24.83
N VAL A 173 8.51 8.14 24.57
CA VAL A 173 9.11 7.43 23.41
C VAL A 173 8.91 5.91 23.49
N GLY A 174 8.65 5.34 24.67
CA GLY A 174 8.51 3.89 24.84
C GLY A 174 7.34 3.25 24.08
N ALA A 175 6.39 4.04 23.55
CA ALA A 175 5.15 3.52 22.98
C ALA A 175 5.01 3.69 21.45
N HIS A 176 5.82 4.55 20.82
CA HIS A 176 5.80 4.77 19.37
C HIS A 176 6.98 4.07 18.69
N THR A 177 6.76 3.51 17.49
CA THR A 177 7.86 2.92 16.72
C THR A 177 8.79 4.01 16.19
N ARG A 178 10.05 3.67 15.90
CA ARG A 178 11.05 4.62 15.35
C ARG A 178 10.56 5.26 14.06
N GLU A 179 9.86 4.48 13.22
CA GLU A 179 9.29 4.91 11.95
C GLU A 179 8.18 5.95 12.18
N LYS A 180 7.31 5.72 13.15
CA LYS A 180 6.28 6.71 13.51
C LYS A 180 6.92 8.00 14.02
N LEU A 181 7.90 7.94 14.92
CA LEU A 181 8.59 9.13 15.42
C LEU A 181 9.25 9.93 14.30
N ARG A 182 9.89 9.25 13.34
CA ARG A 182 10.45 9.89 12.16
C ARG A 182 9.37 10.59 11.32
N LEU A 183 8.22 9.95 11.12
CA LEU A 183 7.11 10.54 10.38
C LEU A 183 6.52 11.76 11.10
N LEU A 184 6.38 11.70 12.43
CA LEU A 184 5.96 12.82 13.27
C LEU A 184 6.92 14.00 13.16
N SER A 185 8.24 13.75 13.15
CA SER A 185 9.23 14.81 12.93
C SER A 185 9.11 15.47 11.55
N LEU A 186 8.80 14.70 10.50
CA LEU A 186 8.56 15.26 9.17
C LEU A 186 7.25 16.08 9.11
N LEU A 187 6.21 15.65 9.84
CA LEU A 187 4.95 16.38 9.96
C LEU A 187 5.15 17.72 10.68
N ASP A 188 5.86 17.71 11.82
CA ASP A 188 6.16 18.90 12.62
C ASP A 188 6.94 19.96 11.81
N ARG A 189 7.86 19.49 10.96
CA ARG A 189 8.62 20.35 10.02
C ARG A 189 7.84 20.78 8.78
N GLY A 190 6.57 20.35 8.63
CA GLY A 190 5.74 20.60 7.46
C GLY A 190 6.25 19.97 6.17
N LEU A 191 7.14 18.97 6.25
CA LEU A 191 7.75 18.32 5.08
C LEU A 191 6.87 17.22 4.49
N VAL A 192 5.99 16.65 5.32
CA VAL A 192 4.92 15.76 4.87
C VAL A 192 3.58 16.27 5.39
N ARG A 193 2.51 15.83 4.77
CA ARG A 193 1.13 16.11 5.17
C ARG A 193 0.26 14.88 4.92
N GLN A 194 -0.97 14.92 5.41
CA GLN A 194 -1.97 13.89 5.11
C GLN A 194 -2.11 13.69 3.59
N HIS A 195 -2.12 12.42 3.18
CA HIS A 195 -2.30 12.04 1.77
C HIS A 195 -3.62 12.59 1.20
N ARG A 196 -3.54 13.17 -0.01
CA ARG A 196 -4.66 13.76 -0.76
C ARG A 196 -5.43 14.85 -0.02
N VAL A 197 -4.93 15.40 1.10
CA VAL A 197 -5.68 16.37 1.92
C VAL A 197 -6.12 17.62 1.14
N LEU A 198 -5.34 18.04 0.13
CA LEU A 198 -5.64 19.23 -0.68
C LEU A 198 -6.63 18.99 -1.82
N HIS A 199 -6.72 17.75 -2.34
CA HIS A 199 -7.50 17.44 -3.55
C HIS A 199 -8.74 16.58 -3.25
N SER A 200 -8.61 15.65 -2.31
CA SER A 200 -9.69 14.75 -1.87
C SER A 200 -9.57 14.48 -0.36
N PRO A 201 -9.88 15.47 0.50
CA PRO A 201 -9.72 15.35 1.95
C PRO A 201 -10.55 14.21 2.56
N ARG A 202 -11.65 13.81 1.90
CA ARG A 202 -12.50 12.70 2.35
C ARG A 202 -11.88 11.32 2.12
N ALA A 203 -10.99 11.17 1.14
CA ALA A 203 -10.39 9.89 0.77
C ALA A 203 -9.64 9.21 1.94
N HIS A 204 -8.97 9.98 2.79
CA HIS A 204 -8.31 9.45 3.99
C HIS A 204 -8.76 10.12 5.29
N GLY A 205 -9.72 11.05 5.24
CA GLY A 205 -10.14 11.84 6.41
C GLY A 205 -10.64 11.00 7.59
N ALA A 206 -11.27 9.85 7.31
CA ALA A 206 -11.77 8.95 8.36
C ALA A 206 -10.65 8.36 9.25
N CYS A 207 -9.39 8.37 8.80
CA CYS A 207 -8.27 7.91 9.62
C CYS A 207 -8.07 8.72 10.90
N ASP A 208 -8.62 9.95 11.00
CA ASP A 208 -8.46 10.86 12.14
C ASP A 208 -6.97 11.08 12.47
N TYR A 209 -6.32 11.95 11.68
CA TYR A 209 -4.87 12.16 11.77
C TYR A 209 -4.44 12.82 13.09
N GLU A 210 -5.29 13.65 13.70
CA GLU A 210 -5.03 14.23 15.02
C GLU A 210 -4.95 13.13 16.08
N ARG A 211 -5.94 12.22 16.09
CA ARG A 211 -5.90 11.04 16.94
C ARG A 211 -4.75 10.12 16.58
N TRP A 212 -4.47 9.91 15.29
CA TRP A 212 -3.37 9.08 14.84
C TRP A 212 -2.05 9.56 15.43
N ILE A 213 -1.78 10.88 15.38
CA ILE A 213 -0.54 11.47 15.91
C ILE A 213 -0.34 11.08 17.37
N ALA A 214 -1.35 11.28 18.22
CA ALA A 214 -1.29 10.98 19.64
C ALA A 214 -1.36 9.47 19.98
N ALA A 215 -1.91 8.65 19.10
CA ALA A 215 -2.20 7.25 19.41
C ALA A 215 -0.93 6.38 19.56
N THR A 216 -0.81 5.66 20.67
CA THR A 216 0.25 4.67 20.91
C THR A 216 -0.20 3.23 20.62
N ARG A 217 -1.49 3.04 20.35
CA ARG A 217 -2.13 1.76 20.04
C ARG A 217 -3.12 1.93 18.88
N PRO A 218 -3.46 0.86 18.15
CA PRO A 218 -4.55 0.91 17.19
C PRO A 218 -5.85 1.40 17.84
N TYR A 219 -6.67 2.09 17.05
CA TYR A 219 -7.98 2.59 17.48
C TYR A 219 -9.02 2.33 16.39
N ALA A 220 -10.29 2.32 16.78
CA ALA A 220 -11.39 2.13 15.86
C ALA A 220 -11.52 3.33 14.91
N VAL A 221 -11.62 3.03 13.62
CA VAL A 221 -11.90 3.97 12.54
C VAL A 221 -13.35 3.78 12.11
N HIS A 222 -14.12 4.86 12.05
CA HIS A 222 -15.49 4.82 11.56
C HIS A 222 -15.51 5.12 10.07
N TYR A 223 -16.19 4.27 9.30
CA TYR A 223 -16.39 4.51 7.87
C TYR A 223 -17.09 5.85 7.62
N ALA A 224 -16.64 6.55 6.58
CA ALA A 224 -17.29 7.75 6.06
C ALA A 224 -17.42 7.65 4.53
N ALA A 225 -18.46 8.28 3.98
CA ALA A 225 -18.66 8.28 2.54
C ALA A 225 -17.48 8.94 1.80
N GLY A 226 -17.00 8.27 0.74
CA GLY A 226 -15.82 8.69 -0.02
C GLY A 226 -14.48 8.31 0.62
N PHE A 227 -14.48 7.47 1.67
CA PHE A 227 -13.26 6.94 2.25
C PHE A 227 -12.65 5.86 1.36
N GLU A 228 -11.37 6.01 1.03
CA GLU A 228 -10.55 5.13 0.19
C GLU A 228 -9.39 4.58 1.05
N PRO A 229 -9.67 3.64 1.98
CA PRO A 229 -8.66 3.20 2.92
C PRO A 229 -7.57 2.34 2.28
N PHE A 230 -6.36 2.51 2.79
CA PHE A 230 -5.32 1.48 2.69
C PHE A 230 -5.47 0.49 3.83
N LEU A 231 -5.40 -0.79 3.49
CA LEU A 231 -5.82 -1.86 4.39
C LEU A 231 -4.75 -2.93 4.52
N LEU A 232 -4.51 -3.38 5.74
CA LEU A 232 -3.90 -4.67 6.01
C LEU A 232 -5.01 -5.59 6.54
N CYS A 233 -5.29 -6.66 5.83
CA CYS A 233 -6.42 -7.51 6.10
C CYS A 233 -6.16 -8.95 5.65
N ARG A 234 -7.06 -9.86 6.03
CA ARG A 234 -7.09 -11.20 5.43
C ARG A 234 -7.57 -11.13 3.99
N GLN A 235 -7.20 -12.10 3.17
CA GLN A 235 -7.58 -12.20 1.76
C GLN A 235 -9.08 -12.54 1.58
N ASP A 236 -9.70 -13.15 2.58
CA ASP A 236 -11.10 -13.58 2.62
C ASP A 236 -12.09 -12.46 3.01
N ILE A 237 -11.67 -11.19 2.90
CA ILE A 237 -12.55 -10.02 3.04
C ILE A 237 -13.67 -10.01 1.98
N PRO A 238 -14.82 -9.39 2.30
CA PRO A 238 -15.83 -9.06 1.30
C PRO A 238 -15.21 -8.36 0.08
N ARG A 239 -15.71 -8.70 -1.11
CA ARG A 239 -15.23 -8.12 -2.36
C ARG A 239 -15.79 -6.71 -2.52
N PHE A 240 -14.98 -5.85 -3.11
CA PHE A 240 -15.38 -4.49 -3.48
C PHE A 240 -16.50 -4.56 -4.52
N ASP A 241 -17.40 -3.60 -4.49
CA ASP A 241 -18.53 -3.48 -5.43
C ASP A 241 -18.05 -3.26 -6.87
N TRP A 242 -18.92 -3.62 -7.82
CA TRP A 242 -18.64 -3.65 -9.26
C TRP A 242 -18.88 -2.29 -9.91
#